data_AF-A0A1N6DVQ7-F1
#
_entry.id   AF-A0A1N6DVQ7-F1
#
_cell.length_a   1.000
_cell.length_b   1.000
_cell.length_c   1.000
_cell.angle_alpha   90.00
_cell.angle_beta   90.00
_cell.angle_gamma   90.00
#
_symmetry.space_group_name_H-M   'P 1'
#
loop_
_entity.id
_entity.type
_entity.pdbx_description
1 polymer ?
#
loop_
_entity_poly.entity_id
_entity_poly.type
_entity_poly.pdbx_seq_one_letter_code
_entity_poly.pdbx_strand_id
1 'polypeptide(L)' 'MNIDTDVIFVIGLVVGLLSIPALIGAFSESRPPRAAAILVLIAAGLISIAVIRKPGGYTLSSAPDVFMKVISGIVN' A
#
# COMPACT_ATOMS: atom_id res chain seq x y z
N MET A 1 -17.70 13.92 -2.10
CA MET A 1 -16.33 13.67 -1.59
C MET A 1 -15.76 12.56 -2.44
N ASN A 2 -15.06 12.90 -3.53
CA ASN A 2 -14.45 11.89 -4.39
C ASN A 2 -13.25 11.33 -3.65
N ILE A 3 -13.32 10.05 -3.32
CA ILE A 3 -12.18 9.32 -2.79
C ILE A 3 -11.23 9.10 -3.97
N ASP A 4 -10.05 9.72 -3.93
CA ASP A 4 -9.03 9.52 -4.95
C ASP A 4 -8.42 8.13 -4.80
N THR A 5 -8.84 7.22 -5.67
CA THR A 5 -8.41 5.83 -5.70
C THR A 5 -6.89 5.69 -5.86
N ASP A 6 -6.25 6.67 -6.51
CA ASP A 6 -4.80 6.73 -6.67
C ASP A 6 -4.10 6.98 -5.30
N VAL A 7 -4.68 7.81 -4.43
CA VAL A 7 -4.15 8.07 -3.08
C VAL A 7 -4.27 6.84 -2.18
N ILE A 8 -5.42 6.15 -2.20
CA ILE A 8 -5.60 4.90 -1.45
C ILE A 8 -4.60 3.83 -1.87
N PHE A 9 -4.37 3.71 -3.19
CA PHE A 9 -3.40 2.76 -3.73
C PHE A 9 -1.99 3.05 -3.23
N VAL A 10 -1.56 4.31 -3.28
CA VAL A 10 -0.23 4.74 -2.83
C VAL A 10 -0.04 4.52 -1.33
N ILE A 11 -1.04 4.85 -0.51
CA ILE A 11 -0.98 4.57 0.94
C ILE A 11 -0.85 3.06 1.19
N GLY A 12 -1.65 2.24 0.51
CA GLY A 12 -1.55 0.78 0.61
C GLY A 12 -0.16 0.25 0.21
N LEU A 13 0.44 0.80 -0.85
CA LEU A 13 1.78 0.45 -1.31
C LEU A 13 2.85 0.81 -0.26
N VAL A 14 2.80 2.03 0.30
CA VAL A 14 3.75 2.49 1.33
C VAL A 14 3.65 1.63 2.59
N VAL A 15 2.44 1.38 3.07
CA VAL A 15 2.22 0.51 4.24
C VAL A 15 2.70 -0.91 3.96
N GLY A 16 2.46 -1.44 2.76
CA GLY A 16 2.97 -2.73 2.32
C GLY A 16 4.50 -2.78 2.33
N LEU A 17 5.16 -1.75 1.81
CA LEU A 17 6.63 -1.63 1.80
C LEU A 17 7.21 -1.58 3.22
N LEU A 18 6.57 -0.83 4.13
CA LEU A 18 6.96 -0.77 5.54
C LEU A 18 6.68 -2.07 6.31
N SER A 19 5.75 -2.90 5.84
CA SER A 19 5.50 -4.21 6.46
C SER A 19 6.66 -5.20 6.26
N ILE A 20 7.44 -5.07 5.19
CA ILE A 20 8.59 -5.95 4.89
C ILE A 20 9.68 -5.87 5.97
N PRO A 21 10.26 -4.70 6.30
CA PRO A 21 11.25 -4.60 7.38
C PRO A 21 10.63 -4.92 8.74
N ALA A 22 9.35 -4.61 8.98
CA ALA A 22 8.65 -4.96 10.21
C ALA A 22 8.49 -6.49 10.38
N LEU A 23 8.23 -7.22 9.30
CA LEU A 23 8.24 -8.69 9.28
C LEU A 23 9.65 -9.21 9.60
N ILE A 24 10.67 -8.70 8.90
CA ILE A 24 12.07 -9.12 9.08
C ILE A 24 12.53 -8.89 10.53
N GLY A 25 12.22 -7.74 11.13
CA GLY A 25 12.53 -7.44 12.53
C GLY A 25 11.83 -8.38 13.51
N ALA A 26 10.53 -8.65 13.30
CA ALA A 26 9.78 -9.56 14.16
C ALA A 26 10.28 -11.01 14.07
N PHE A 27 10.69 -11.46 12.87
CA PHE A 27 11.38 -12.74 12.70
C PHE A 27 12.71 -12.78 13.45
N SER A 28 13.49 -11.69 13.41
CA SER A 28 14.79 -11.62 14.07
C SER A 28 14.69 -11.64 15.60
N GLU A 29 13.60 -11.12 16.17
CA GLU A 29 13.38 -11.07 17.63
C GLU A 29 12.63 -12.28 18.20
N SER A 30 12.36 -13.33 17.40
CA SER A 30 11.58 -14.51 17.81
C SER A 30 10.21 -14.17 18.42
N ARG A 31 9.71 -12.97 18.16
CA ARG A 31 8.47 -12.45 18.74
C ARG A 31 7.34 -12.77 17.77
N PRO A 32 6.18 -13.27 18.24
CA PRO A 32 5.06 -13.54 17.35
C PRO A 32 4.74 -12.27 16.54
N PRO A 33 4.75 -12.33 15.19
CA PRO A 33 4.75 -11.15 14.31
C PRO A 33 3.35 -10.54 14.15
N ARG A 34 2.66 -10.28 15.28
CA ARG A 34 1.26 -9.83 15.32
C ARG A 34 1.09 -8.46 14.66
N ALA A 35 1.99 -7.52 14.97
CA ALA A 35 1.97 -6.17 14.39
C ALA A 35 2.24 -6.20 12.88
N ALA A 36 3.18 -7.05 12.46
CA ALA A 36 3.53 -7.21 11.05
C ALA A 36 2.38 -7.86 10.25
N ALA A 37 1.71 -8.87 10.81
CA ALA A 37 0.53 -9.48 10.21
C ALA A 37 -0.63 -8.47 10.02
N ILE A 38 -0.89 -7.62 11.02
CA ILE A 38 -1.91 -6.56 10.92
C ILE A 38 -1.56 -5.56 9.81
N LEU A 39 -0.29 -5.13 9.72
CA LEU A 39 0.18 -4.21 8.67
C LEU A 39 0.00 -4.80 7.27
N VAL A 40 0.31 -6.08 7.08
CA VAL A 40 0.11 -6.78 5.81
C VAL A 40 -1.37 -6.85 5.44
N LEU A 41 -2.24 -7.17 6.40
CA LEU A 41 -3.69 -7.22 6.16
C LEU A 41 -4.26 -5.84 5.79
N ILE A 42 -3.81 -4.78 6.45
CA ILE A 42 -4.21 -3.41 6.14
C ILE A 42 -3.73 -3.02 4.73
N ALA A 43 -2.47 -3.30 4.40
CA ALA A 43 -1.90 -3.02 3.07
C ALA A 43 -2.67 -3.77 1.97
N ALA A 44 -2.89 -5.07 2.14
CA ALA A 44 -3.63 -5.90 1.19
C ALA A 44 -5.07 -5.42 1.03
N GLY A 45 -5.73 -5.03 2.12
CA GLY A 45 -7.09 -4.47 2.10
C GLY A 45 -7.17 -3.17 1.32
N LEU A 46 -6.26 -2.22 1.59
CA LEU A 46 -6.20 -0.93 0.90
C LEU A 46 -5.93 -1.08 -0.61
N ILE A 47 -4.96 -1.94 -0.98
CA ILE A 47 -4.64 -2.22 -2.38
C ILE A 47 -5.85 -2.85 -3.08
N SER A 48 -6.50 -3.83 -2.46
CA SER A 48 -7.68 -4.51 -3.03
C SER A 48 -8.84 -3.54 -3.26
N ILE A 49 -9.13 -2.66 -2.29
CA ILE A 49 -10.16 -1.64 -2.42
C ILE A 49 -9.84 -0.69 -3.60
N ALA A 50 -8.57 -0.27 -3.72
CA ALA A 50 -8.17 0.63 -4.79
C ALA A 50 -8.30 -0.02 -6.18
N VAL A 51 -7.90 -1.29 -6.32
CA VAL A 51 -8.01 -2.05 -7.58
C VAL A 51 -9.46 -2.23 -7.99
N ILE A 52 -10.35 -2.57 -7.05
CA ILE A 52 -11.79 -2.79 -7.34
C ILE A 52 -12.49 -1.47 -7.71
N ARG A 53 -12.10 -0.36 -7.08
CA ARG A 53 -12.73 0.96 -7.28
C ARG A 53 -12.30 1.66 -8.58
N LYS A 54 -11.21 1.24 -9.22
CA LYS A 54 -10.71 1.84 -10.47
C LYS A 54 -11.20 1.05 -11.69
N PRO A 55 -12.09 1.59 -12.54
CA PRO A 55 -12.44 0.94 -13.80
C PRO A 55 -11.19 0.83 -14.68
N GLY A 56 -10.84 -0.39 -15.09
CA GLY A 56 -9.58 -0.72 -15.80
C GLY A 56 -8.47 -1.31 -14.90
N GLY A 57 -8.62 -1.24 -13.58
CA GLY A 57 -7.68 -1.82 -12.61
C GLY A 57 -6.32 -1.13 -12.54
N TYR A 58 -5.41 -1.72 -11.76
CA TYR A 58 -3.99 -1.38 -11.75
C TYR A 58 -3.19 -2.61 -12.18
N THR A 59 -2.31 -2.45 -13.15
CA THR A 59 -1.29 -3.48 -13.45
C THR A 59 -0.10 -3.30 -12.52
N LEU A 60 0.68 -4.37 -12.32
CA LEU A 60 1.91 -4.31 -11.51
C LEU A 60 2.91 -3.25 -12.03
N SER A 61 2.90 -3.02 -13.35
CA SER A 61 3.71 -1.98 -14.00
C SER A 61 3.23 -0.56 -13.74
N SER A 62 1.96 -0.38 -13.34
CA SER A 62 1.37 0.93 -13.08
C SER A 62 1.75 1.50 -11.72
N ALA A 63 2.30 0.68 -10.82
CA ALA A 63 2.56 1.10 -9.45
C ALA A 63 3.50 2.34 -9.35
N PRO A 64 4.60 2.42 -10.11
CA PRO A 64 5.48 3.60 -10.11
C PRO A 64 4.79 4.85 -10.65
N ASP A 65 4.03 4.73 -11.75
CA ASP A 65 3.34 5.86 -12.38
C ASP A 65 2.28 6.47 -11.45
N VAL A 66 1.53 5.63 -10.74
CA VAL A 66 0.51 6.05 -9.78
C VAL A 66 1.15 6.73 -8.57
N PHE A 67 2.29 6.22 -8.11
CA PHE A 67 3.08 6.83 -7.05
C PHE A 67 3.56 8.23 -7.43
N MET A 68 4.13 8.38 -8.63
CA MET A 68 4.57 9.67 -9.17
C MET A 68 3.41 10.65 -9.36
N LYS A 69 2.24 10.17 -9.79
CA LYS A 69 1.04 11.00 -9.94
C LYS A 69 0.56 11.58 -8.60
N VAL A 70 0.59 10.80 -7.52
CA VAL A 70 0.22 11.29 -6.18
C VAL A 70 1.25 12.29 -5.66
N ILE A 71 2.55 12.01 -5.79
CA ILE A 71 3.60 12.96 -5.38
C ILE A 71 3.47 14.27 -6.16
N SER A 72 3.28 14.20 -7.48
CA SER A 72 3.06 15.37 -8.32
C SER A 72 1.83 16.16 -7.90
N GLY A 73 0.79 15.51 -7.40
CA GLY A 73 -0.42 16.18 -6.88
C GLY A 73 -0.23 16.84 -5.51
N ILE A 74 0.70 16.35 -4.67
CA ILE A 74 1.02 16.94 -3.35
C ILE A 74 1.97 18.13 -3.49
N VAL A 75 2.89 18.09 -4.45
CA VAL A 75 3.94 19.11 -4.64
C VAL A 75 3.44 20.35 -5.38
N ASN A 76 2.31 20.27 -6.09
CA ASN A 76 1.75 21.34 -6.93
C ASN A 76 0.90 22.35 -6.14
#